data_AF-A0A9X2VSI5-F1
#
_entry.id   AF-A0A9X2VSI5-F1
#
_cell.length_a   1.000
_cell.length_b   1.000
_cell.length_c   1.000
_cell.angle_alpha   90.00
_cell.angle_beta   90.00
_cell.angle_gamma   90.00
#
_symmetry.space_group_name_H-M   'P 1'
#
loop_
_entity.id
_entity.type
_entity.pdbx_description
1 polymer ?
#
loop_
_entity_poly.entity_id
_entity_poly.type
_entity_poly.pdbx_seq_one_letter_code
_entity_poly.pdbx_strand_id
1 'polypeptide(L)'
;MTGSVLGRLGASLGVTAAIAASIVIGGSTAAAQQTTSSPAAVQEVGIASHRTWACTVPAGYTWSSVRVNTNCAFRYEYFLLDAVNVNLTGVWACGIPSGYTYTASRQGSNCSASPGSSPYEYRLAKV
;
A
#
# COMPACT_ATOMS: atom_id res chain seq x y z
N MET A 1 -5.71 67.37 1.17
CA MET A 1 -5.44 66.71 2.46
C MET A 1 -4.13 65.98 2.32
N THR A 2 -3.13 66.48 3.06
CA THR A 2 -1.74 66.05 3.21
C THR A 2 -1.60 64.77 4.03
N GLY A 3 -0.53 63.99 3.82
CA GLY A 3 -0.01 63.09 4.85
C GLY A 3 0.78 61.87 4.36
N SER A 4 2.11 62.02 4.22
CA SER A 4 3.12 60.96 4.05
C SER A 4 3.61 60.43 5.40
N VAL A 5 4.02 59.15 5.49
CA VAL A 5 5.10 58.54 6.34
C VAL A 5 5.27 57.11 5.80
N LEU A 6 6.36 56.57 5.24
CA LEU A 6 7.83 56.55 5.43
C LEU A 6 8.35 55.69 6.60
N GLY A 7 9.11 54.64 6.28
CA GLY A 7 10.05 53.93 7.16
C GLY A 7 9.51 52.61 7.72
N ARG A 8 10.25 51.49 7.69
CA ARG A 8 11.62 51.34 8.19
C ARG A 8 12.42 50.24 7.49
N LEU A 9 13.69 50.56 7.26
CA LEU A 9 14.80 49.64 7.04
C LEU A 9 15.13 48.83 8.32
N GLY A 10 15.70 47.64 8.13
CA GLY A 10 16.52 46.91 9.10
C GLY A 10 17.00 45.60 8.46
N ALA A 11 18.14 45.55 7.77
CA ALA A 11 19.51 45.46 8.27
C ALA A 11 19.85 44.12 8.97
N SER A 12 20.47 43.23 8.16
CA SER A 12 21.65 42.37 8.44
C SER A 12 21.78 41.59 9.76
N LEU A 13 22.13 40.29 9.63
CA LEU A 13 23.13 39.48 10.36
C LEU A 13 22.95 38.04 9.81
N GLY A 14 23.85 37.39 9.08
CA GLY A 14 25.29 37.34 9.24
C GLY A 14 25.67 36.29 10.29
N VAL A 15 25.39 35.00 10.05
CA VAL A 15 25.92 33.90 10.89
C VAL A 15 26.51 32.82 9.99
N THR A 16 27.80 32.96 9.69
CA THR A 16 28.72 31.87 9.37
C THR A 16 29.09 31.15 10.65
N ALA A 17 28.81 29.84 10.75
CA ALA A 17 29.37 29.01 11.82
C ALA A 17 29.61 27.56 11.33
N ALA A 18 30.91 27.27 11.19
CA ALA A 18 31.59 26.00 11.36
C ALA A 18 31.01 24.72 10.69
N ILE A 19 31.54 24.41 9.51
CA ILE A 19 31.69 23.03 9.04
C ILE A 19 32.67 22.29 9.96
N ALA A 20 32.14 21.59 10.97
CA ALA A 20 32.91 20.61 11.73
C ALA A 20 33.08 19.35 10.87
N ALA A 21 34.31 19.12 10.41
CA ALA A 21 34.72 17.87 9.77
C ALA A 21 34.79 16.77 10.83
N SER A 22 33.80 15.87 10.84
CA SER A 22 33.87 14.62 11.59
C SER A 22 34.49 13.54 10.70
N ILE A 23 35.75 13.22 10.98
CA ILE A 23 36.50 12.13 10.36
C ILE A 23 36.02 10.84 11.05
N VAL A 24 35.12 10.09 10.41
CA VAL A 24 34.81 8.72 10.85
C VAL A 24 35.73 7.76 10.09
N ILE A 25 36.84 7.42 10.75
CA ILE A 25 37.60 6.20 10.47
C ILE A 25 36.91 5.10 11.28
N GLY A 26 36.24 4.15 10.63
CA GLY A 26 35.58 3.08 11.37
C GLY A 26 34.87 2.06 10.49
N GLY A 27 35.60 0.98 10.16
CA GLY A 27 35.04 -0.36 9.99
C GLY A 27 34.22 -0.60 8.72
N SER A 28 34.91 -0.99 7.64
CA SER A 28 34.29 -1.70 6.51
C SER A 28 33.77 -3.06 6.97
N THR A 29 32.59 -3.09 7.59
CA THR A 29 31.73 -4.28 7.49
C THR A 29 30.91 -4.09 6.24
N ALA A 30 31.35 -4.77 5.17
CA ALA A 30 30.60 -4.85 3.93
C ALA A 30 29.26 -5.53 4.23
N ALA A 31 28.23 -4.74 4.49
CA ALA A 31 26.86 -5.20 4.34
C ALA A 31 26.70 -5.50 2.84
N ALA A 32 26.71 -6.79 2.51
CA ALA A 32 26.39 -7.28 1.18
C ALA A 32 25.00 -6.75 0.81
N GLN A 33 24.97 -5.68 0.02
CA GLN A 33 23.76 -5.16 -0.57
C GLN A 33 23.39 -6.15 -1.67
N GLN A 34 22.47 -7.04 -1.32
CA GLN A 34 21.99 -8.10 -2.18
C GLN A 34 21.13 -7.47 -3.28
N THR A 35 21.76 -7.09 -4.38
CA THR A 35 21.11 -6.89 -5.67
C THR A 35 20.65 -8.26 -6.17
N THR A 36 19.46 -8.67 -5.75
CA THR A 36 18.76 -9.78 -6.42
C THR A 36 18.16 -9.25 -7.71
N SER A 37 18.90 -9.49 -8.79
CA SER A 37 18.39 -9.52 -10.15
C SER A 37 17.16 -10.43 -10.20
N SER A 38 16.03 -9.84 -10.60
CA SER A 38 14.75 -10.50 -10.82
C SER A 38 14.84 -11.64 -11.86
N PRO A 39 14.51 -12.90 -11.52
CA PRO A 39 13.90 -13.81 -12.47
C PRO A 39 12.38 -13.64 -12.38
N ALA A 40 11.69 -13.86 -13.50
CA ALA A 40 10.23 -13.75 -13.65
C ALA A 40 9.49 -14.15 -12.36
N ALA A 41 8.71 -13.20 -11.83
CA ALA A 41 8.06 -13.26 -10.53
C ALA A 41 7.16 -14.50 -10.38
N VAL A 42 7.73 -15.61 -9.95
CA VAL A 42 7.03 -16.54 -9.06
C VAL A 42 7.20 -15.91 -7.68
N GLN A 43 6.36 -14.93 -7.36
CA GLN A 43 6.28 -14.42 -6.00
C GLN A 43 5.89 -15.61 -5.13
N GLU A 44 6.82 -16.04 -4.29
CA GLU A 44 6.58 -17.01 -3.23
C GLU A 44 5.36 -16.50 -2.45
N VAL A 45 4.21 -17.15 -2.65
CA VAL A 45 2.94 -16.79 -2.01
C VAL A 45 3.00 -17.27 -0.56
N GLY A 46 3.87 -16.62 0.21
CA GLY A 46 3.82 -16.63 1.66
C GLY A 46 2.90 -15.51 2.15
N ILE A 47 2.58 -15.54 3.44
CA ILE A 47 1.83 -14.54 4.23
C ILE A 47 2.12 -13.07 3.85
N ALA A 48 3.29 -12.79 3.26
CA ALA A 48 3.70 -11.52 2.69
C ALA A 48 2.71 -10.90 1.68
N SER A 49 1.81 -11.68 1.07
CA SER A 49 0.79 -11.18 0.14
C SER A 49 -0.52 -10.74 0.80
N HIS A 50 -0.66 -10.86 2.12
CA HIS A 50 -1.85 -10.35 2.82
C HIS A 50 -1.88 -8.82 2.80
N ARG A 51 -3.02 -8.23 2.41
CA ARG A 51 -3.24 -6.77 2.31
C ARG A 51 -2.30 -6.10 1.31
N THR A 52 -1.92 -6.81 0.26
CA THR A 52 -1.18 -6.25 -0.86
C THR A 52 -1.99 -6.38 -2.15
N TRP A 53 -1.58 -5.62 -3.16
CA TRP A 53 -2.21 -5.65 -4.47
C TRP A 53 -1.50 -6.66 -5.37
N ALA A 54 -2.27 -7.47 -6.10
CA ALA A 54 -1.75 -8.47 -7.02
C ALA A 54 -2.62 -8.57 -8.29
N CYS A 55 -2.02 -9.02 -9.39
CA CYS A 55 -2.74 -9.17 -10.66
C CYS A 55 -3.63 -10.41 -10.72
N THR A 56 -3.40 -11.37 -9.82
CA THR A 56 -4.14 -12.64 -9.75
C THR A 56 -4.41 -12.96 -8.28
N VAL A 57 -5.50 -13.65 -7.99
CA VAL A 57 -5.82 -14.16 -6.65
C VAL A 57 -5.36 -15.62 -6.54
N PRO A 58 -4.34 -15.93 -5.73
CA PRO A 58 -3.89 -17.31 -5.52
C PRO A 58 -4.93 -18.14 -4.74
N ALA A 59 -4.81 -19.47 -4.80
CA ALA A 59 -5.62 -20.35 -3.97
C ALA A 59 -5.37 -20.08 -2.47
N GLY A 60 -6.44 -20.08 -1.67
CA GLY A 60 -6.36 -19.74 -0.24
C GLY A 60 -6.42 -18.23 0.06
N TYR A 61 -6.42 -17.39 -0.97
CA TYR A 61 -6.67 -15.96 -0.83
C TYR A 61 -8.09 -15.59 -1.28
N THR A 62 -8.59 -14.51 -0.72
CA THR A 62 -9.74 -13.76 -1.26
C THR A 62 -9.31 -12.32 -1.53
N TRP A 63 -10.24 -11.46 -1.94
CA TRP A 63 -9.97 -10.04 -2.18
C TRP A 63 -11.06 -9.15 -1.61
N SER A 64 -10.70 -7.93 -1.19
CA SER A 64 -11.68 -6.93 -0.73
C SER A 64 -11.88 -5.77 -1.70
N SER A 65 -11.00 -5.63 -2.69
CA SER A 65 -11.06 -4.53 -3.65
C SER A 65 -10.46 -4.93 -4.99
N VAL A 66 -10.97 -4.33 -6.06
CA VAL A 66 -10.49 -4.50 -7.43
C VAL A 66 -10.28 -3.12 -8.03
N ARG A 67 -9.18 -2.92 -8.76
CA ARG A 67 -8.92 -1.71 -9.54
C ARG A 67 -8.33 -2.05 -10.89
N VAL A 68 -8.40 -1.13 -11.85
CA VAL A 68 -7.59 -1.22 -13.07
C VAL A 68 -6.31 -0.44 -12.84
N ASN A 69 -5.16 -1.04 -13.16
CA ASN A 69 -3.87 -0.38 -12.98
C ASN A 69 -2.84 -0.81 -14.03
N THR A 70 -1.82 0.01 -14.25
CA THR A 70 -0.71 -0.25 -15.18
C THR A 70 0.23 -1.34 -14.70
N ASN A 71 0.33 -1.57 -13.38
CA ASN A 71 1.14 -2.65 -12.79
C ASN A 71 0.75 -4.04 -13.31
N CYS A 72 -0.52 -4.20 -13.71
CA CYS A 72 -1.06 -5.43 -14.30
C CYS A 72 -1.38 -5.24 -15.80
N ALA A 73 -0.65 -4.39 -16.52
CA ALA A 73 -0.86 -4.12 -17.94
C ALA A 73 -2.29 -3.65 -18.27
N PHE A 74 -2.81 -2.69 -17.50
CA PHE A 74 -4.18 -2.16 -17.60
C PHE A 74 -5.26 -3.23 -17.40
N ARG A 75 -4.95 -4.29 -16.64
CA ARG A 75 -5.90 -5.31 -16.20
C ARG A 75 -6.35 -5.04 -14.77
N TYR A 76 -7.21 -5.94 -14.30
CA TYR A 76 -7.64 -5.97 -12.92
C TYR A 76 -6.48 -6.31 -11.99
N GLU A 77 -6.42 -5.57 -10.90
CA GLU A 77 -5.54 -5.76 -9.77
C GLU A 77 -6.42 -5.91 -8.53
N TYR A 78 -6.11 -6.88 -7.68
CA TYR A 78 -6.93 -7.33 -6.56
C TYR A 78 -6.21 -7.07 -5.25
N PHE A 79 -6.91 -6.55 -4.26
CA PHE A 79 -6.38 -6.39 -2.91
C PHE A 79 -6.55 -7.69 -2.12
N LEU A 80 -5.47 -8.43 -1.95
CA LEU A 80 -5.47 -9.78 -1.42
C LEU A 80 -5.71 -9.83 0.08
N LEU A 81 -6.46 -10.84 0.50
CA LEU A 81 -6.73 -11.20 1.88
C LEU A 81 -6.37 -12.68 2.08
N ASP A 82 -5.47 -12.97 3.02
CA ASP A 82 -5.07 -14.35 3.32
C ASP A 82 -6.17 -15.00 4.17
N ALA A 83 -6.86 -16.00 3.61
CA ALA A 83 -7.94 -16.68 4.31
C ALA A 83 -7.45 -17.90 5.12
N VAL A 84 -6.27 -18.42 4.80
CA VAL A 84 -5.74 -19.67 5.38
C VAL A 84 -5.03 -19.42 6.70
N ASN A 85 -4.20 -18.38 6.74
CA ASN A 85 -3.30 -18.10 7.84
C ASN A 85 -3.78 -16.94 8.73
N VAL A 86 -4.71 -16.12 8.23
CA VAL A 86 -5.25 -14.98 8.96
C VAL A 86 -6.76 -15.14 9.13
N ASN A 87 -7.26 -14.79 10.32
CA ASN A 87 -8.69 -14.77 10.58
C ASN A 87 -9.33 -13.53 9.94
N LEU A 88 -10.14 -13.75 8.91
CA LEU A 88 -10.86 -12.70 8.18
C LEU A 88 -12.28 -12.44 8.73
N THR A 89 -12.63 -12.99 9.89
CA THR A 89 -13.96 -12.77 10.48
C THR A 89 -14.26 -11.29 10.70
N GLY A 90 -15.41 -10.84 10.23
CA GLY A 90 -15.85 -9.45 10.29
C GLY A 90 -15.31 -8.57 9.16
N VAL A 91 -14.39 -9.06 8.32
CA VAL A 91 -13.83 -8.36 7.17
C VAL A 91 -14.79 -8.47 5.98
N TRP A 92 -14.92 -7.38 5.22
CA TRP A 92 -15.67 -7.38 3.96
C TRP A 92 -14.77 -7.86 2.82
N ALA A 93 -15.25 -8.86 2.08
CA ALA A 93 -14.58 -9.40 0.91
C ALA A 93 -15.56 -9.55 -0.25
N CYS A 94 -15.03 -9.59 -1.46
CA CYS A 94 -15.78 -9.76 -2.70
C CYS A 94 -16.10 -11.22 -2.99
N GLY A 95 -15.21 -12.11 -2.56
CA GLY A 95 -15.38 -13.56 -2.63
C GLY A 95 -15.37 -14.17 -1.24
N ILE A 96 -16.13 -15.25 -1.05
CA ILE A 96 -16.12 -16.04 0.17
C ILE A 96 -15.10 -17.18 -0.04
N PRO A 97 -13.96 -17.17 0.67
CA PRO A 97 -12.96 -18.23 0.55
C PRO A 97 -13.43 -19.51 1.26
N SER A 98 -12.81 -20.64 0.91
CA SER A 98 -13.07 -21.92 1.58
C SER A 98 -12.85 -21.83 3.09
N GLY A 99 -13.74 -22.44 3.87
CA GLY A 99 -13.66 -22.37 5.34
C GLY A 99 -14.18 -21.05 5.94
N TYR A 100 -14.90 -20.26 5.14
CA TYR A 100 -15.68 -19.11 5.60
C TYR A 100 -17.13 -19.18 5.11
N THR A 101 -18.00 -18.48 5.83
CA THR A 101 -19.36 -18.11 5.45
C THR A 101 -19.47 -16.57 5.50
N TYR A 102 -20.67 -16.03 5.36
CA TYR A 102 -20.94 -14.60 5.51
C TYR A 102 -22.08 -14.34 6.49
N THR A 103 -21.98 -13.20 7.19
CA THR A 103 -22.99 -12.73 8.16
C THR A 103 -23.85 -11.60 7.60
N ALA A 104 -23.34 -10.88 6.60
CA ALA A 104 -24.04 -9.79 5.93
C ALA A 104 -23.56 -9.68 4.48
N SER A 105 -24.42 -9.13 3.62
CA SER A 105 -24.06 -8.74 2.26
C SER A 105 -24.48 -7.30 2.02
N ARG A 106 -23.72 -6.56 1.21
CA ARG A 106 -24.07 -5.19 0.81
C ARG A 106 -23.59 -4.92 -0.62
N GLN A 107 -24.25 -4.02 -1.33
CA GLN A 107 -23.72 -3.51 -2.59
C GLN A 107 -22.65 -2.46 -2.31
N GLY A 108 -21.54 -2.54 -3.04
CA GLY A 108 -20.43 -1.62 -2.93
C GLY A 108 -19.64 -1.55 -4.23
N SER A 109 -18.83 -0.51 -4.36
CA SER A 109 -17.97 -0.34 -5.53
C SER A 109 -16.61 -1.01 -5.38
N ASN A 110 -16.23 -1.50 -4.19
CA ASN A 110 -14.87 -2.02 -4.00
C ASN A 110 -14.61 -3.26 -4.84
N CYS A 111 -15.62 -4.11 -5.03
CA CYS A 111 -15.47 -5.34 -5.80
C CYS A 111 -15.56 -5.13 -7.33
N SER A 112 -15.75 -3.89 -7.78
CA SER A 112 -15.77 -3.53 -9.19
C SER A 112 -14.67 -2.55 -9.52
N ALA A 113 -13.90 -2.88 -10.55
CA ALA A 113 -12.96 -1.94 -11.14
C ALA A 113 -13.59 -1.11 -12.28
N SER A 114 -14.82 -1.42 -12.69
CA SER A 114 -15.56 -0.70 -13.73
C SER A 114 -16.53 0.32 -13.11
N PRO A 115 -16.57 1.57 -13.61
CA PRO A 115 -17.53 2.58 -13.14
C PRO A 115 -18.97 2.11 -13.38
N GLY A 116 -19.85 2.32 -12.39
CA GLY A 116 -21.29 2.04 -12.51
C GLY A 116 -21.71 0.58 -12.25
N SER A 117 -20.77 -0.32 -11.96
CA SER A 117 -21.07 -1.66 -11.45
C SER A 117 -20.96 -1.66 -9.92
N SER A 118 -22.05 -2.02 -9.23
CA SER A 118 -22.10 -2.19 -7.77
C SER A 118 -22.24 -3.66 -7.40
N PRO A 119 -21.14 -4.43 -7.41
CA PRO A 119 -21.12 -5.81 -6.95
C PRO A 119 -21.41 -5.94 -5.46
N TYR A 120 -21.70 -7.18 -5.05
CA TYR A 120 -21.88 -7.50 -3.64
C TYR A 120 -20.53 -7.69 -2.93
N GLU A 121 -20.48 -7.15 -1.73
CA GLU A 121 -19.48 -7.43 -0.71
C GLU A 121 -20.11 -8.31 0.36
N TYR A 122 -19.34 -9.24 0.91
CA TYR A 122 -19.77 -10.18 1.93
C TYR A 122 -18.91 -10.02 3.19
N ARG A 123 -19.57 -9.90 4.34
CA ARG A 123 -18.89 -9.82 5.64
C ARG A 123 -18.58 -11.23 6.13
N LEU A 124 -17.32 -11.61 6.03
CA LEU A 124 -16.85 -12.97 6.28
C LEU A 124 -17.03 -13.38 7.74
N ALA A 125 -17.27 -14.67 7.95
CA ALA A 125 -17.22 -15.31 9.25
C ALA A 125 -16.59 -16.70 9.11
N LYS A 126 -15.65 -17.02 9.99
CA LYS A 126 -15.00 -18.33 10.01
C LYS A 126 -16.05 -19.43 10.28
N VAL A 127 -16.04 -20.49 9.47
CA VAL A 127 -16.73 -21.75 9.80
C VAL A 127 -15.79 -22.73 10.48
#